data_AF-I3T798-F1
#
_entry.id   AF-I3T798-F1
#
_cell.length_a   1.000
_cell.length_b   1.000
_cell.length_c   1.000
_cell.angle_alpha   90.00
_cell.angle_beta   90.00
_cell.angle_gamma   90.00
#
_symmetry.space_group_name_H-M   'P 1'
#
loop_
_entity.id
_entity.type
_entity.pdbx_description
1 polymer ?
#
loop_
_entity_poly.entity_id
_entity_poly.type
_entity_poly.pdbx_seq_one_letter_code
_entity_poly.pdbx_strand_id
1 'polypeptide(L)'
;MSSSAFVDGTMVIFRLAPQDYHRFHVPVSGIIEQFVDIPGCLYTVNPIAVNSKYCNVFTENKRVVSIISTVDFGKVAFVAIGATMVGSITFTKKKGDHVKKGDEFGYFSFGGSTVICVFEKNSITIDQDLLINSTRPLETLVSVGMRLGVSTETVMI
;
A
#
# COMPACT_ATOMS: atom_id res chain seq x y z
N MET A 1 -3.79 -11.02 14.62
CA MET A 1 -3.65 -11.04 13.14
C MET A 1 -2.42 -11.89 12.84
N SER A 2 -2.55 -12.99 12.10
CA SER A 2 -1.36 -13.75 11.71
C SER A 2 -0.76 -13.11 10.47
N SER A 3 0.43 -12.52 10.59
CA SER A 3 1.21 -12.04 9.45
C SER A 3 1.74 -13.17 8.56
N SER A 4 1.56 -14.42 8.99
CA SER A 4 2.06 -15.63 8.32
C SER A 4 1.66 -15.73 6.85
N ALA A 5 0.49 -15.21 6.47
CA ALA A 5 0.00 -15.21 5.09
C ALA A 5 0.93 -14.43 4.14
N PHE A 6 1.60 -13.39 4.65
CA PHE A 6 2.41 -12.47 3.85
C PHE A 6 3.92 -12.75 3.93
N VAL A 7 4.33 -13.84 4.59
CA VAL A 7 5.75 -14.24 4.65
C VAL A 7 6.24 -14.58 3.25
N ASP A 8 7.42 -14.07 2.89
CA ASP A 8 8.00 -14.11 1.53
C ASP A 8 7.10 -13.49 0.44
N GLY A 9 6.15 -12.65 0.83
CA GLY A 9 5.24 -11.95 -0.07
C GLY A 9 5.91 -10.83 -0.87
N THR A 10 5.19 -10.37 -1.89
CA THR A 10 5.63 -9.22 -2.70
C THR A 10 5.11 -7.92 -2.08
N MET A 11 5.97 -6.91 -1.96
CA MET A 11 5.60 -5.61 -1.42
C MET A 11 5.83 -4.50 -2.45
N VAL A 12 4.86 -3.59 -2.58
CA VAL A 12 4.97 -2.38 -3.40
C VAL A 12 4.75 -1.16 -2.51
N ILE A 13 5.72 -0.24 -2.50
CA ILE A 13 5.73 0.94 -1.63
C ILE A 13 5.55 2.19 -2.49
N PHE A 14 4.59 3.03 -2.11
CA PHE A 14 4.29 4.31 -2.76
C PHE A 14 4.54 5.43 -1.78
N ARG A 15 5.52 6.29 -2.09
CA ARG A 15 5.74 7.52 -1.33
C ARG A 15 4.94 8.65 -1.98
N LEU A 16 4.19 9.38 -1.16
CA LEU A 16 3.40 10.54 -1.58
C LEU A 16 4.05 11.80 -1.01
N ALA A 17 4.73 12.56 -1.86
CA ALA A 17 5.27 13.88 -1.54
C ALA A 17 4.12 14.88 -1.27
N PRO A 18 4.38 16.00 -0.57
CA PRO A 18 3.32 16.99 -0.26
C PRO A 18 2.55 17.52 -1.48
N GLN A 19 3.17 17.52 -2.66
CA GLN A 19 2.57 17.99 -3.92
C GLN A 19 1.76 16.92 -4.66
N ASP A 20 1.88 15.65 -4.26
CA ASP A 20 1.25 14.53 -4.95
C ASP A 20 -0.25 14.41 -4.60
N TYR A 21 -0.95 13.50 -5.28
CA TYR A 21 -2.35 13.23 -5.03
C TYR A 21 -2.54 12.36 -3.76
N HIS A 22 -3.06 12.95 -2.69
CA HIS A 22 -3.20 12.31 -1.36
C HIS A 22 -4.49 11.51 -1.15
N ARG A 23 -5.18 11.11 -2.23
CA ARG A 23 -6.22 10.08 -2.15
C ARG A 23 -5.67 8.77 -2.68
N PHE A 24 -6.14 7.68 -2.10
CA PHE A 24 -5.71 6.34 -2.48
C PHE A 24 -6.92 5.47 -2.81
N HIS A 25 -6.68 4.55 -3.73
CA HIS A 25 -7.71 3.73 -4.35
C HIS A 25 -7.49 2.26 -4.01
N VAL A 26 -8.57 1.49 -4.12
CA VAL A 26 -8.57 0.05 -3.90
C VAL A 26 -7.64 -0.60 -4.95
N PRO A 27 -6.57 -1.32 -4.55
CA PRO A 27 -5.58 -1.85 -5.50
C PRO A 27 -6.08 -3.08 -6.28
N VAL A 28 -7.01 -3.83 -5.70
CA VAL A 28 -7.54 -5.11 -6.20
C VAL A 28 -9.01 -5.27 -5.83
N SER A 29 -9.80 -5.90 -6.70
CA SER A 29 -11.20 -6.20 -6.41
C SER A 29 -11.32 -7.30 -5.35
N GLY A 30 -12.27 -7.18 -4.43
CA GLY A 30 -12.42 -8.15 -3.34
C GLY A 30 -13.38 -7.72 -2.24
N ILE A 31 -13.25 -8.36 -1.08
CA ILE A 31 -14.03 -8.09 0.13
C ILE A 31 -13.08 -7.60 1.22
N ILE A 32 -13.40 -6.47 1.85
CA ILE A 32 -12.59 -5.96 2.96
C ILE A 32 -12.85 -6.78 4.23
N GLU A 33 -11.86 -7.53 4.70
CA GLU A 33 -12.01 -8.39 5.88
C GLU A 33 -11.90 -7.60 7.20
N GLN A 34 -11.03 -6.58 7.24
CA GLN A 34 -10.73 -5.86 8.47
C GLN A 34 -9.98 -4.56 8.21
N PHE A 35 -9.98 -3.71 9.25
CA PHE A 35 -9.08 -2.59 9.45
C PHE A 35 -8.42 -2.74 10.82
N VAL A 36 -7.13 -2.43 10.90
CA VAL A 36 -6.37 -2.43 12.15
C VAL A 36 -5.65 -1.09 12.25
N ASP A 37 -6.11 -0.23 13.15
CA ASP A 37 -5.43 0.99 13.54
C ASP A 37 -4.24 0.66 14.43
N ILE A 38 -3.06 1.14 14.03
CA ILE A 38 -1.82 0.96 14.78
C ILE A 38 -1.29 2.35 15.13
N PRO A 39 -1.27 2.72 16.43
CA PRO A 39 -0.72 3.98 16.87
C PRO A 39 0.80 4.01 16.64
N GLY A 40 1.36 5.20 16.50
CA GLY A 40 2.78 5.39 16.26
C GLY A 40 3.16 6.86 16.16
N CYS A 41 4.43 7.10 15.89
CA CYS A 41 4.98 8.43 15.65
C CYS A 41 4.53 8.96 14.26
N LEU A 42 4.98 10.17 13.91
CA LEU A 42 4.73 10.77 12.60
C LEU A 42 6.05 11.32 12.04
N TYR A 43 7.02 10.43 11.82
CA TYR A 43 8.27 10.77 11.17
C TYR A 43 8.06 11.16 9.72
N THR A 44 8.97 11.97 9.18
CA THR A 44 8.89 12.44 7.80
C THR A 44 9.18 11.30 6.83
N VAL A 45 8.47 11.29 5.71
CA VAL A 45 8.73 10.36 4.60
C VAL A 45 9.74 10.95 3.60
N ASN A 46 10.47 12.01 3.95
CA ASN A 46 11.57 12.51 3.11
C ASN A 46 12.56 11.36 2.81
N PRO A 47 13.06 11.22 1.57
CA PRO A 47 14.00 10.15 1.19
C PRO A 47 15.16 9.94 2.16
N ILE A 48 15.69 11.00 2.80
CA ILE A 48 16.77 10.87 3.80
C ILE A 48 16.31 10.05 5.02
N ALA A 49 15.08 10.29 5.50
CA ALA A 49 14.54 9.59 6.65
C ALA A 49 14.13 8.15 6.30
N VAL A 50 13.53 7.95 5.12
CA VAL A 50 13.14 6.62 4.62
C VAL A 50 14.34 5.68 4.49
N ASN A 51 15.50 6.21 4.08
CA ASN A 51 16.73 5.46 3.93
C ASN A 51 17.63 5.48 5.19
N SER A 52 17.14 6.03 6.30
CA SER A 52 17.88 6.10 7.55
C SER A 52 17.89 4.75 8.28
N LYS A 53 19.03 4.41 8.89
CA LYS A 53 19.13 3.24 9.78
C LYS A 53 18.56 3.49 11.18
N TYR A 54 18.30 4.75 11.51
CA TYR A 54 17.91 5.17 12.87
C TYR A 54 16.41 5.31 13.07
N CYS A 55 15.63 5.24 11.98
CA CYS A 55 14.18 5.39 12.01
C CYS A 55 13.55 4.51 10.94
N ASN A 56 12.65 3.62 11.35
CA ASN A 56 11.84 2.85 10.41
C ASN A 56 10.46 3.49 10.27
N VAL A 57 10.35 4.42 9.33
CA VAL A 57 9.11 5.17 9.05
C VAL A 57 7.93 4.25 8.73
N PHE A 58 8.16 3.04 8.22
CA PHE A 58 7.08 2.14 7.82
C PHE A 58 6.45 1.40 9.00
N THR A 59 7.22 1.14 10.06
CA THR A 59 6.76 0.37 11.22
C THR A 59 6.54 1.22 12.47
N GLU A 60 7.23 2.35 12.59
CA GLU A 60 7.10 3.25 13.74
C GLU A 60 6.00 4.28 13.57
N ASN A 61 5.67 4.66 12.33
CA ASN A 61 4.61 5.64 12.13
C ASN A 61 3.23 5.05 12.40
N LYS A 62 2.32 5.95 12.80
CA LYS A 62 0.89 5.68 12.83
C LYS A 62 0.44 5.20 11.45
N ARG A 63 -0.28 4.07 11.45
CA ARG A 63 -0.75 3.44 10.21
C ARG A 63 -2.04 2.68 10.43
N VAL A 64 -2.74 2.43 9.34
CA VAL A 64 -3.92 1.57 9.30
C VAL A 64 -3.67 0.46 8.30
N VAL A 65 -3.86 -0.78 8.72
CA VAL A 65 -3.77 -1.97 7.85
C VAL A 65 -5.18 -2.43 7.51
N SER A 66 -5.50 -2.51 6.22
CA SER A 66 -6.69 -3.18 5.72
C SER A 66 -6.31 -4.48 5.03
N ILE A 67 -7.08 -5.55 5.26
CA ILE A 67 -6.92 -6.80 4.52
C ILE A 67 -8.09 -6.96 3.56
N ILE A 68 -7.78 -7.24 2.31
CA ILE A 68 -8.74 -7.48 1.24
C ILE A 68 -8.57 -8.93 0.81
N SER A 69 -9.65 -9.71 0.90
CA SER A 69 -9.70 -11.05 0.32
C SER A 69 -10.16 -10.95 -1.12
N THR A 70 -9.38 -11.53 -2.02
CA THR A 70 -9.54 -11.40 -3.47
C THR A 70 -9.69 -12.78 -4.10
N VAL A 71 -10.24 -12.83 -5.31
CA VAL A 71 -10.29 -14.06 -6.09
C VAL A 71 -8.92 -14.37 -6.68
N ASP A 72 -8.26 -13.36 -7.28
CA ASP A 72 -7.07 -13.61 -8.11
C ASP A 72 -5.74 -13.54 -7.34
N PHE A 73 -5.68 -12.88 -6.18
CA PHE A 73 -4.41 -12.58 -5.48
C PHE A 73 -4.34 -13.19 -4.07
N GLY A 74 -5.33 -14.02 -3.69
CA GLY A 74 -5.51 -14.45 -2.31
C GLY A 74 -5.79 -13.26 -1.40
N LYS A 75 -5.02 -13.11 -0.32
CA LYS A 75 -5.10 -11.91 0.55
C LYS A 75 -4.16 -10.81 0.09
N VAL A 76 -4.62 -9.57 0.14
CA VAL A 76 -3.81 -8.37 -0.07
C VAL A 76 -3.93 -7.46 1.14
N ALA A 77 -2.81 -7.11 1.75
CA ALA A 77 -2.75 -6.10 2.79
C ALA A 77 -2.50 -4.73 2.16
N PHE A 78 -3.35 -3.78 2.47
CA PHE A 78 -3.18 -2.37 2.15
C PHE A 78 -2.82 -1.61 3.43
N VAL A 79 -1.69 -0.92 3.45
CA VAL A 79 -1.20 -0.19 4.61
C VAL A 79 -1.14 1.30 4.26
N ALA A 80 -1.96 2.11 4.93
CA ALA A 80 -1.89 3.56 4.86
C ALA A 80 -1.06 4.08 6.02
N ILE A 81 0.03 4.79 5.74
CA ILE A 81 1.01 5.25 6.72
C ILE A 81 1.03 6.78 6.71
N GLY A 82 0.71 7.39 7.84
CA GLY A 82 0.81 8.83 8.02
C GLY A 82 2.26 9.27 8.23
N ALA A 83 2.60 10.49 7.86
CA ALA A 83 3.88 11.11 8.14
C ALA A 83 3.71 12.43 8.90
N THR A 84 4.80 13.16 9.09
CA THR A 84 4.77 14.48 9.73
C THR A 84 3.73 15.39 9.07
N MET A 85 2.96 16.08 9.91
CA MET A 85 1.84 16.95 9.52
C MET A 85 0.60 16.25 8.95
N VAL A 86 0.54 14.91 8.93
CA VAL A 86 -0.71 14.20 8.58
C VAL A 86 -1.73 14.34 9.70
N GLY A 87 -2.81 15.07 9.39
CA GLY A 87 -3.92 15.30 10.31
C GLY A 87 -4.77 14.05 10.52
N SER A 88 -5.01 13.27 9.47
CA SER A 88 -5.79 12.02 9.56
C SER A 88 -5.51 11.07 8.40
N ILE A 89 -5.76 9.78 8.64
CA ILE A 89 -5.89 8.74 7.63
C ILE A 89 -7.38 8.37 7.64
N THR A 90 -8.09 8.64 6.55
CA THR A 90 -9.54 8.44 6.48
C THR A 90 -9.87 7.43 5.39
N PHE A 91 -10.58 6.36 5.74
CA PHE A 91 -11.11 5.40 4.77
C PHE A 91 -12.57 5.71 4.45
N THR A 92 -12.96 5.52 3.20
CA THR A 92 -14.33 5.72 2.70
C THR A 92 -15.12 4.41 2.60
N LYS A 93 -14.46 3.28 2.89
CA LYS A 93 -15.02 1.93 2.91
C LYS A 93 -14.96 1.34 4.30
N LYS A 94 -15.74 0.29 4.55
CA LYS A 94 -15.80 -0.42 5.83
C LYS A 94 -15.62 -1.93 5.63
N LYS A 95 -15.34 -2.62 6.74
CA LYS A 95 -15.30 -4.09 6.78
C LYS A 95 -16.61 -4.68 6.22
N GLY A 96 -16.47 -5.68 5.37
CA GLY A 96 -17.57 -6.38 4.70
C GLY A 96 -17.98 -5.76 3.37
N ASP A 97 -17.48 -4.58 3.00
CA ASP A 97 -17.77 -4.00 1.69
C ASP A 97 -17.12 -4.82 0.58
N HIS A 98 -17.89 -5.05 -0.49
CA HIS A 98 -17.37 -5.49 -1.78
C HIS A 98 -16.83 -4.28 -2.55
N VAL A 99 -15.58 -4.36 -2.97
CA VAL A 99 -14.89 -3.26 -3.64
C VAL A 99 -14.34 -3.69 -4.99
N LYS A 100 -14.28 -2.73 -5.92
CA LYS A 100 -13.66 -2.92 -7.24
C LYS A 100 -12.31 -2.20 -7.26
N LYS A 101 -11.36 -2.78 -8.00
CA LYS A 101 -10.09 -2.11 -8.31
C LYS A 101 -10.36 -0.71 -8.86
N GLY A 102 -9.72 0.30 -8.29
CA GLY A 102 -9.87 1.71 -8.67
C GLY A 102 -10.93 2.48 -7.88
N ASP A 103 -11.80 1.83 -7.09
CA ASP A 103 -12.70 2.52 -6.18
C ASP A 103 -11.90 3.43 -5.23
N GLU A 104 -12.43 4.62 -4.91
CA GLU A 104 -11.84 5.45 -3.84
C GLU A 104 -11.86 4.66 -2.53
N PHE A 105 -10.70 4.55 -1.90
CA PHE A 105 -10.54 3.79 -0.66
C PHE A 105 -10.35 4.70 0.55
N GLY A 106 -9.73 5.85 0.34
CA GLY A 106 -9.50 6.83 1.39
C GLY A 106 -8.55 7.94 0.98
N TYR A 107 -8.14 8.74 1.96
CA TYR A 107 -7.24 9.87 1.78
C TYR A 107 -6.46 10.20 3.05
N PHE A 108 -5.37 10.94 2.85
CA PHE A 108 -4.60 11.57 3.92
C PHE A 108 -4.95 13.06 4.02
N SER A 109 -5.18 13.56 5.23
CA SER A 109 -5.40 15.00 5.46
C SER A 109 -4.06 15.72 5.66
N PHE A 110 -3.56 16.38 4.60
CA PHE A 110 -2.35 17.23 4.57
C PHE A 110 -1.03 16.51 4.92
N GLY A 111 0.11 16.99 4.41
CA GLY A 111 1.44 16.43 4.72
C GLY A 111 1.92 15.33 3.77
N GLY A 112 3.08 14.73 4.08
CA GLY A 112 3.61 13.58 3.34
C GLY A 112 2.94 12.29 3.80
N SER A 113 2.94 11.25 2.96
CA SER A 113 2.35 9.96 3.36
C SER A 113 2.96 8.81 2.58
N THR A 114 2.62 7.58 2.96
CA THR A 114 3.03 6.38 2.25
C THR A 114 1.90 5.38 2.22
N VAL A 115 1.77 4.69 1.10
CA VAL A 115 0.89 3.54 0.94
C VAL A 115 1.74 2.32 0.63
N ILE A 116 1.43 1.18 1.23
CA ILE A 116 2.07 -0.10 0.92
C ILE A 116 1.01 -1.12 0.55
N CYS A 117 1.25 -1.86 -0.53
CA CYS A 117 0.49 -3.08 -0.85
C CYS A 117 1.40 -4.28 -0.59
N VAL A 118 0.91 -5.26 0.18
CA VAL A 118 1.59 -6.53 0.42
C VAL A 118 0.72 -7.66 -0.11
N PHE A 119 1.28 -8.44 -1.00
CA PHE A 119 0.67 -9.58 -1.65
C PHE A 119 1.20 -10.87 -1.03
N GLU A 120 0.39 -11.92 -1.00
CA GLU A 120 0.86 -13.26 -0.65
C GLU A 120 1.98 -13.72 -1.59
N LYS A 121 2.80 -14.67 -1.10
CA LYS A 121 3.89 -15.25 -1.89
C LYS A 121 3.35 -15.80 -3.21
N ASN A 122 4.03 -15.47 -4.30
CA ASN A 122 3.69 -15.92 -5.65
C ASN A 122 2.27 -15.55 -6.13
N SER A 123 1.58 -14.55 -5.57
CA SER A 123 0.24 -14.16 -6.05
C SER A 123 0.23 -13.06 -7.11
N ILE A 124 1.36 -12.38 -7.34
CA ILE A 124 1.50 -11.32 -8.35
C ILE A 124 2.84 -11.41 -9.07
N THR A 125 2.81 -11.25 -10.39
CA THR A 125 3.97 -10.98 -11.24
C THR A 125 4.04 -9.47 -11.49
N ILE A 126 5.07 -8.82 -10.94
CA ILE A 126 5.30 -7.37 -11.11
C ILE A 126 5.86 -7.08 -12.51
N ASP A 127 5.44 -5.97 -13.10
CA ASP A 127 5.92 -5.53 -14.42
C ASP A 127 7.45 -5.30 -14.39
N GLN A 128 8.12 -5.74 -15.46
CA GLN A 128 9.58 -5.88 -15.49
C GLN A 128 10.32 -4.54 -15.36
N ASP A 129 9.75 -3.46 -15.88
CA ASP A 129 10.30 -2.11 -15.78
C ASP A 129 10.35 -1.63 -14.33
N LEU A 130 9.30 -1.90 -13.54
CA LEU A 130 9.26 -1.58 -12.11
C LEU A 130 10.32 -2.35 -11.33
N LEU A 131 10.52 -3.64 -11.66
CA LEU A 131 11.56 -4.46 -11.05
C LEU A 131 12.96 -3.92 -11.38
N ILE A 132 13.22 -3.59 -12.65
CA ILE A 132 14.50 -3.02 -13.09
C ILE A 132 14.77 -1.70 -12.38
N ASN A 133 13.79 -0.80 -12.31
CA ASN A 133 13.95 0.49 -11.65
C ASN A 133 14.23 0.32 -10.14
N SER A 134 13.59 -0.65 -9.50
CA SER A 134 13.79 -0.94 -8.08
C SER A 134 15.19 -1.48 -7.73
N THR A 135 15.97 -1.94 -8.72
CA THR A 135 17.40 -2.29 -8.51
C THR A 135 18.30 -1.06 -8.38
N ARG A 136 17.77 0.13 -8.67
CA ARG A 136 18.48 1.40 -8.64
C ARG A 136 17.93 2.27 -7.49
N PRO A 137 18.71 3.22 -6.95
CA PRO A 137 18.23 4.17 -5.95
C PRO A 137 17.38 5.28 -6.61
N LEU A 138 16.40 4.89 -7.43
CA LEU A 138 15.52 5.79 -8.17
C LEU A 138 14.07 5.39 -7.91
N GLU A 139 13.25 6.39 -7.62
CA GLU A 139 11.80 6.20 -7.54
C GLU A 139 11.22 6.19 -8.96
N THR A 140 10.23 5.32 -9.17
CA THR A 140 9.45 5.32 -10.41
C THR A 140 8.22 6.18 -10.21
N LEU A 141 8.04 7.22 -11.03
CA LEU A 141 6.80 7.99 -11.06
C LEU A 141 5.68 7.10 -11.61
N VAL A 142 4.60 6.97 -10.84
CA VAL A 142 3.41 6.19 -11.23
C VAL A 142 2.16 7.06 -11.12
N SER A 143 1.14 6.74 -11.93
CA SER A 143 -0.16 7.41 -11.90
C SER A 143 -1.26 6.47 -11.43
N VAL A 144 -2.34 7.03 -10.89
CA VAL A 144 -3.55 6.26 -10.55
C VAL A 144 -4.06 5.54 -11.82
N GLY A 145 -4.30 4.24 -11.71
CA GLY A 145 -4.73 3.39 -12.83
C GLY A 145 -3.59 2.76 -13.62
N MET A 146 -2.33 3.16 -13.40
CA MET A 146 -1.18 2.46 -13.98
C MET A 146 -1.12 1.01 -13.48
N ARG A 147 -0.82 0.08 -14.39
CA ARG A 147 -0.63 -1.33 -14.02
C ARG A 147 0.72 -1.49 -13.33
N LEU A 148 0.72 -2.30 -12.27
CA LEU A 148 1.93 -2.65 -11.51
C LEU A 148 2.37 -4.10 -11.75
N GLY A 149 1.43 -4.94 -12.16
CA GLY A 149 1.61 -6.37 -12.34
C GLY A 149 0.28 -7.05 -12.62
N VAL A 150 0.35 -8.36 -12.78
CA VAL A 150 -0.78 -9.25 -13.05
C VAL A 150 -0.79 -10.40 -12.05
N SER A 151 -1.97 -10.95 -11.76
CA SER A 151 -2.05 -12.17 -10.95
C SER A 151 -1.29 -13.31 -11.63
N THR A 152 -0.68 -14.17 -10.84
CA THR A 152 -0.09 -15.44 -11.28
C THR A 152 -1.15 -16.53 -11.49
N GLU A 153 -2.32 -16.41 -10.86
CA GLU A 153 -3.46 -17.26 -11.15
C GLU A 153 -4.01 -16.84 -12.51
N THR A 154 -3.80 -17.69 -13.50
CA THR A 154 -4.41 -17.53 -14.81
C THR A 154 -5.89 -17.87 -14.66
N VAL A 155 -6.75 -16.86 -14.56
CA VAL A 155 -8.16 -17.07 -14.89
C VAL A 155 -8.20 -17.36 -16.38
N MET A 156 -8.38 -18.63 -16.74
CA MET A 156 -8.76 -19.01 -18.10
C MET A 156 -10.07 -18.29 -18.40
N ILE A 157 -10.01 -17.26 -19.24
CA ILE A 157 -11.18 -16.70 -19.92
C ILE A 157 -11.09 -17.12 -21.38
#